data_AF-A0A7K3YYK0-F1
#
_entry.id   AF-A0A7K3YYK0-F1
#
_cell.length_a   1.000
_cell.length_b   1.000
_cell.length_c   1.000
_cell.angle_alpha   90.00
_cell.angle_beta   90.00
_cell.angle_gamma   90.00
#
_symmetry.space_group_name_H-M   'P 1'
#
loop_
_entity.id
_entity.type
_entity.pdbx_description
1 polymer ?
#
loop_
_entity_poly.entity_id
_entity_poly.type
_entity_poly.pdbx_seq_one_letter_code
_entity_poly.pdbx_strand_id
1 'polypeptide(L)' 'MIGDDSMWESVRCGHCDGCGCTYCNKTGTVLVRAPKTPCPHCEGVGCLYCGFTGWAHPKGKYD' A
#
# COMPACT_ATOMS: atom_id res chain seq x y z
N MET A 1 11.03 -3.20 25.33
CA MET A 1 9.76 -2.95 24.61
C MET A 1 10.14 -2.25 23.32
N ILE A 2 10.30 -2.98 22.22
CA ILE A 2 10.62 -2.37 20.91
C ILE A 2 9.26 -1.97 20.34
N GLY A 3 8.95 -0.67 20.38
CA GLY A 3 7.75 -0.13 19.75
C GLY A 3 7.87 -0.28 18.25
N ASP A 4 7.10 -1.21 17.69
CA ASP A 4 7.01 -1.51 16.24
C ASP A 4 6.21 -0.43 15.48
N ASP A 5 6.36 0.84 15.86
CA ASP A 5 5.59 1.96 15.28
C ASP A 5 6.28 2.60 14.06
N SER A 6 7.55 2.27 13.80
CA SER A 6 8.34 2.77 12.65
C SER A 6 8.33 1.85 11.42
N MET A 7 7.53 0.78 11.41
CA MET A 7 7.52 -0.19 10.31
C MET A 7 6.59 0.17 9.16
N TRP A 8 5.77 1.22 9.27
CA TRP A 8 4.74 1.54 8.27
C TRP A 8 4.94 2.94 7.69
N GLU A 9 5.05 3.03 6.36
CA GLU A 9 5.10 4.28 5.63
C GLU A 9 3.79 4.49 4.86
N SER A 10 3.25 5.71 4.89
CA SER A 10 2.12 6.12 4.07
C SER A 10 2.59 6.51 2.67
N VAL A 11 2.18 5.75 1.68
CA VAL A 11 2.52 5.96 0.27
C VAL A 11 1.26 6.21 -0.56
N ARG A 12 1.42 6.90 -1.69
CA ARG A 12 0.31 7.11 -2.63
C ARG A 12 -0.10 5.77 -3.23
N CYS A 13 -1.40 5.55 -3.40
CA CYS A 13 -1.89 4.36 -4.08
C CYS A 13 -1.36 4.35 -5.52
N GLY A 14 -0.55 3.36 -5.90
CA GLY A 14 0.04 3.29 -7.24
C GLY A 14 -0.99 3.11 -8.36
N HIS A 15 -2.16 2.56 -8.03
CA HIS A 15 -3.23 2.34 -8.99
C HIS A 15 -4.02 3.61 -9.34
N CYS A 16 -4.22 4.53 -8.39
CA CYS A 16 -4.97 5.76 -8.61
C CYS A 16 -4.13 7.03 -8.48
N ASP A 17 -2.82 6.87 -8.25
CA ASP A 17 -1.84 7.92 -8.02
C ASP A 17 -2.22 8.98 -6.96
N GLY A 18 -3.09 8.62 -6.00
CA GLY A 18 -3.60 9.58 -5.02
C GLY A 18 -5.01 10.11 -5.25
N CYS A 19 -5.68 9.75 -6.36
CA CYS A 19 -7.05 10.19 -6.64
C CYS A 19 -8.11 9.62 -5.67
N GLY A 20 -7.83 8.49 -5.00
CA GLY A 20 -8.76 7.87 -4.06
C GLY A 20 -9.68 6.83 -4.70
N CYS A 21 -9.14 5.66 -5.04
CA CYS A 21 -9.94 4.52 -5.50
C CYS A 21 -10.58 3.73 -4.34
N THR A 22 -11.46 2.78 -4.69
CA THR A 22 -12.08 1.86 -3.73
C THR A 22 -11.05 1.02 -2.96
N TYR A 23 -9.92 0.67 -3.57
CA TYR A 23 -8.87 -0.15 -2.96
C TYR A 23 -8.08 0.58 -1.86
N CYS A 24 -7.83 1.88 -2.04
CA CYS A 24 -7.30 2.73 -0.98
C CYS A 24 -8.40 3.39 -0.13
N ASN A 25 -9.65 2.91 -0.16
CA ASN A 25 -10.75 3.49 0.62
C ASN A 25 -11.02 4.97 0.36
N LYS A 26 -10.79 5.42 -0.87
CA LYS A 26 -10.94 6.82 -1.28
C LYS A 26 -10.04 7.81 -0.51
N THR A 27 -9.01 7.33 0.19
CA THR A 27 -8.03 8.20 0.87
C THR A 27 -6.93 8.69 -0.08
N GLY A 28 -6.72 7.98 -1.21
CA GLY A 28 -5.61 8.21 -2.14
C GLY A 28 -4.27 7.62 -1.67
N THR A 29 -4.19 7.13 -0.44
CA THR A 29 -2.95 6.65 0.17
C THR A 29 -3.15 5.28 0.80
N VAL A 30 -2.07 4.49 0.84
CA VAL A 30 -2.03 3.19 1.48
C VAL A 30 -0.84 3.15 2.44
N LEU A 31 -1.03 2.49 3.57
CA LEU A 31 0.08 2.22 4.50
C LEU A 31 0.78 0.96 4.00
N VAL A 32 2.10 0.98 3.89
CA VAL A 32 2.92 -0.15 3.45
C VAL A 32 4.06 -0.36 4.42
N ARG A 33 4.55 -1.59 4.52
CA ARG A 33 5.71 -1.85 5.38
C ARG A 33 6.95 -1.19 4.80
N ALA A 34 7.73 -0.50 5.64
CA ALA A 34 9.02 0.05 5.27
C ALA A 34 10.07 -1.08 5.14
N PRO A 35 10.99 -1.02 4.16
CA PRO A 35 11.09 0.00 3.10
C PRO A 35 9.96 -0.14 2.07
N LYS A 36 9.45 0.98 1.54
CA LYS A 36 8.41 0.95 0.50
C LYS A 36 8.90 0.22 -0.74
N THR A 37 8.38 -0.97 -0.97
CA THR A 37 8.70 -1.77 -2.14
C THR A 37 7.48 -1.88 -3.04
N PRO A 38 7.62 -1.59 -4.36
CA PRO A 38 6.54 -1.84 -5.31
C PRO A 38 6.24 -3.34 -5.35
N CYS A 39 5.02 -3.69 -5.75
CA CYS A 39 4.62 -5.09 -5.85
C CYS A 39 5.52 -5.81 -6.88
N PRO A 40 6.22 -6.90 -6.52
CA PRO A 40 7.13 -7.60 -7.44
C PRO A 40 6.40 -8.29 -8.59
N HIS A 41 5.09 -8.51 -8.48
CA HIS A 41 4.28 -9.16 -9.52
C HIS A 41 3.80 -8.20 -10.61
N CYS A 42 3.62 -6.93 -10.28
CA CYS A 42 3.04 -5.94 -11.20
C CYS A 42 3.82 -4.63 -11.26
N GLU A 43 4.97 -4.57 -10.59
CA GLU A 43 5.92 -3.45 -10.60
C GLU A 43 5.29 -2.08 -10.30
N GLY A 44 4.22 -2.04 -9.49
CA GLY A 44 3.53 -0.80 -9.15
C GLY A 44 2.22 -0.54 -9.90
N VAL A 45 1.89 -1.31 -10.94
CA VAL A 45 0.68 -1.10 -11.76
C VAL A 45 -0.62 -1.38 -10.98
N GLY A 46 -0.58 -2.31 -10.03
CA GLY A 46 -1.73 -2.76 -9.26
C GLY A 46 -2.32 -4.05 -9.82
N CYS A 47 -2.14 -5.14 -9.07
CA CYS A 47 -2.72 -6.46 -9.35
C CYS A 47 -3.49 -7.02 -8.16
N LEU A 48 -4.22 -8.11 -8.38
CA LEU A 48 -4.94 -8.85 -7.35
C LEU A 48 -4.04 -9.29 -6.17
N TYR A 49 -2.75 -9.56 -6.37
CA TYR A 49 -1.82 -9.94 -5.30
C TYR A 49 -1.50 -8.80 -4.32
N CYS A 50 -1.49 -7.55 -4.81
CA CYS A 50 -1.29 -6.37 -3.96
C CYS A 50 -2.61 -5.67 -3.57
N GLY A 51 -3.75 -6.32 -3.79
CA GLY A 51 -5.07 -5.73 -3.57
C GLY A 51 -5.32 -4.48 -4.42
N PHE A 52 -4.74 -4.43 -5.64
CA PHE A 52 -4.77 -3.29 -6.56
C PHE A 52 -4.20 -1.98 -5.97
N THR A 53 -3.32 -2.08 -4.97
CA THR A 53 -2.66 -0.89 -4.41
C THR A 53 -1.37 -0.51 -5.12
N GLY A 54 -0.75 -1.47 -5.82
CA GLY A 54 0.56 -1.33 -6.48
C GLY A 54 1.76 -1.64 -5.56
N TRP A 55 1.53 -1.85 -4.27
CA TRP A 55 2.61 -1.97 -3.28
C TRP A 55 2.72 -3.37 -2.69
N ALA A 56 3.93 -3.76 -2.29
CA ALA A 56 4.13 -4.99 -1.52
C ALA A 56 3.77 -4.74 -0.05
N HIS A 57 3.14 -5.74 0.59
CA HIS A 57 2.74 -5.68 2.00
C HIS A 57 1.96 -4.41 2.39
N PRO A 58 0.87 -4.05 1.69
CA PRO A 58 -0.01 -2.99 2.16
C PRO A 58 -0.66 -3.42 3.48
N LYS A 59 -0.73 -2.51 4.46
CA LYS A 59 -1.41 -2.74 5.73
C LYS A 59 -2.87 -3.04 5.43
N GLY A 60 -3.27 -4.27 5.73
CA GLY A 60 -4.64 -4.73 5.56
C GLY A 60 -5.60 -3.91 6.42
N LYS A 61 -6.82 -3.74 5.92
CA LYS A 61 -7.88 -3.01 6.62
C LYS A 61 -8.49 -3.79 7.80
N TYR A 62 -8.03 -5.01 8.03
CA TYR A 62 -8.58 -6.01 8.95
C TYR A 62 -7.50 -6.62 9.84
N ASP A 63 -6.57 -5.80 10.33
CA ASP A 63 -5.75 -6.16 11.49
C ASP A 63 -6.54 -5.85 12.78
#